data_AF-A0A838RJ56-F1
#
_entry.id   AF-A0A838RJ56-F1
#
_cell.length_a   1.000
_cell.length_b   1.000
_cell.length_c   1.000
_cell.angle_alpha   90.00
_cell.angle_beta   90.00
_cell.angle_gamma   90.00
#
_symmetry.space_group_name_H-M   'P 1'
#
loop_
_entity.id
_entity.type
_entity.pdbx_description
1 polymer ?
#
loop_
_entity_poly.entity_id
_entity_poly.type
_entity_poly.pdbx_seq_one_letter_code
_entity_poly.pdbx_strand_id
1 'polypeptide(L)'
;MLDLFDEIRLGKVGEAILVVEQRANGGLLVDGGDELPELTGILIDSAHNRVKTPYGMTTTTSTIEASEEQRTGPWNGTSWKLERVSSIGGDGILIEFAIGQFVENGRGIIYYRVREAKDGVQTLDKSFFLNFDKE
;
A
#
# COMPACT_ATOMS: atom_id res chain seq x y z
N MET A 1 -21.54 16.14 22.86
CA MET A 1 -20.22 16.52 22.32
C MET A 1 -19.34 15.31 22.57
N LEU A 2 -19.16 14.46 21.55
CA LEU A 2 -18.33 13.26 21.65
C LEU A 2 -16.92 13.67 21.24
N ASP A 3 -16.04 13.85 22.22
CA ASP A 3 -14.60 13.80 21.99
C ASP A 3 -14.27 12.37 21.56
N LEU A 4 -13.99 12.21 20.27
CA LEU A 4 -13.52 10.97 19.65
C LEU A 4 -12.28 11.31 18.82
N PHE A 5 -11.28 11.91 19.46
CA PHE A 5 -9.91 11.67 19.04
C PHE A 5 -9.54 10.30 19.59
N ASP A 6 -10.01 9.24 18.92
CA ASP A 6 -9.39 7.94 19.10
C ASP A 6 -7.91 8.12 18.78
N GLU A 7 -7.08 8.07 19.81
CA GLU A 7 -5.63 8.12 19.67
C GLU A 7 -5.19 6.83 18.98
N ILE A 8 -5.13 6.87 17.65
CA ILE A 8 -4.62 5.74 16.86
C ILE A 8 -3.10 5.75 16.99
N ARG A 9 -2.57 4.84 17.82
CA ARG A 9 -1.14 4.63 17.96
C ARG A 9 -0.63 3.64 16.91
N LEU A 10 0.40 4.04 16.17
CA LEU A 10 1.18 3.10 15.38
C LEU A 10 2.26 2.47 16.27
N GLY A 11 2.35 1.15 16.24
CA GLY A 11 3.38 0.39 16.93
C GLY A 11 4.00 -0.62 15.97
N LYS A 12 5.29 -0.93 16.17
CA LYS A 12 5.95 -2.01 15.44
C LYS A 12 5.31 -3.34 15.83
N VAL A 13 4.76 -4.05 14.84
CA VAL A 13 4.12 -5.36 15.04
C VAL A 13 5.00 -6.54 14.59
N GLY A 14 6.06 -6.28 13.83
CA GLY A 14 6.98 -7.29 13.33
C GLY A 14 8.08 -6.72 12.43
N GLU A 15 8.90 -7.61 11.90
CA GLU A 15 9.85 -7.39 10.82
C GLU A 15 9.66 -8.49 9.78
N ALA A 16 9.90 -8.16 8.51
CA ALA A 16 9.79 -9.10 7.40
C ALA A 16 10.80 -8.71 6.33
N ILE A 17 11.22 -9.69 5.54
CA ILE A 17 12.08 -9.46 4.37
C ILE A 17 11.16 -9.31 3.15
N LEU A 18 11.33 -8.22 2.43
CA LEU A 18 10.67 -8.00 1.15
C LEU A 18 11.69 -8.21 0.03
N VAL A 19 11.52 -9.26 -0.77
CA VAL A 19 12.38 -9.51 -1.92
C VAL A 19 11.86 -8.73 -3.11
N VAL A 20 12.74 -7.97 -3.77
CA VAL A 20 12.41 -7.20 -4.97
C VAL A 20 13.25 -7.70 -6.14
N GLU A 21 12.60 -8.37 -7.09
CA GLU A 21 13.24 -8.88 -8.30
C GLU A 21 13.03 -7.90 -9.46
N GLN A 22 14.13 -7.43 -10.06
CA GLN A 22 14.06 -6.66 -11.28
C GLN A 22 13.71 -7.57 -12.47
N ARG A 23 12.63 -7.24 -13.17
CA ARG A 23 12.18 -7.88 -14.40
C ARG A 23 12.69 -7.13 -15.62
N ALA A 24 12.58 -7.76 -16.79
CA ALA A 24 12.85 -7.10 -18.07
C ALA A 24 12.03 -5.80 -18.20
N ASN A 25 12.60 -4.80 -18.87
CA ASN A 25 12.00 -3.47 -19.09
C ASN A 25 11.83 -2.60 -17.83
N GLY A 26 12.53 -2.90 -16.73
CA GLY A 26 12.54 -2.05 -15.54
C GLY A 26 11.34 -2.24 -14.60
N GLY A 27 10.57 -3.31 -14.79
CA GLY A 27 9.56 -3.72 -13.83
C GLY A 27 10.19 -4.27 -12.56
N LEU A 28 9.57 -4.03 -11.40
CA LEU A 28 10.00 -4.59 -10.11
C LEU A 28 8.91 -5.51 -9.58
N LEU A 29 9.21 -6.80 -9.47
CA LEU A 29 8.31 -7.76 -8.84
C LEU A 29 8.64 -7.85 -7.35
N VAL A 30 7.61 -7.71 -6.53
CA VAL A 30 7.68 -7.79 -5.08
C VAL A 30 7.24 -9.19 -4.64
N ASP A 31 8.03 -9.78 -3.74
CA ASP A 31 7.70 -11.00 -3.02
C ASP A 31 7.86 -10.77 -1.51
N GLY A 32 6.73 -10.83 -0.80
CA GLY A 32 6.66 -10.65 0.65
C GLY A 32 6.80 -11.94 1.45
N GLY A 33 7.02 -13.08 0.80
CA GLY A 33 7.19 -14.36 1.47
C GLY A 33 5.98 -14.77 2.31
N ASP A 34 6.26 -15.50 3.39
CA ASP A 34 5.22 -16.01 4.30
C ASP A 34 4.74 -14.95 5.30
N GLU A 35 5.56 -13.94 5.56
CA GLU A 35 5.28 -12.86 6.53
C GLU A 35 4.37 -11.76 5.96
N LEU A 36 4.48 -11.48 4.66
CA LEU A 36 3.72 -10.44 3.95
C LEU A 36 3.13 -10.97 2.62
N PRO A 37 2.35 -12.07 2.65
CA PRO A 37 1.85 -12.71 1.44
C PRO A 37 0.96 -11.81 0.58
N GLU A 38 0.37 -10.75 1.15
CA GLU A 38 -0.45 -9.77 0.42
C GLU A 38 0.36 -8.87 -0.51
N LEU A 39 1.68 -8.75 -0.29
CA LEU A 39 2.58 -7.99 -1.16
C LEU A 39 3.17 -8.86 -2.27
N THR A 40 3.11 -10.19 -2.14
CA THR A 40 3.63 -11.11 -3.14
C THR A 40 2.87 -10.99 -4.46
N GLY A 41 3.62 -10.84 -5.55
CA GLY A 41 3.07 -10.72 -6.89
C GLY A 41 2.72 -9.28 -7.30
N ILE A 42 2.99 -8.29 -6.44
CA ILE A 42 2.88 -6.87 -6.84
C ILE A 42 4.01 -6.57 -7.85
N LEU A 43 3.63 -6.11 -9.04
CA LEU A 43 4.55 -5.69 -10.08
C LEU A 43 4.44 -4.18 -10.28
N ILE A 44 5.54 -3.48 -9.99
CA ILE A 44 5.68 -2.04 -10.21
C ILE A 44 6.25 -1.84 -11.62
N ASP A 45 5.45 -1.28 -12.51
CA ASP A 45 5.86 -0.87 -13.85
C ASP A 45 6.27 0.60 -13.83
N SER A 46 7.57 0.82 -13.61
CA SER A 46 8.15 2.17 -13.53
C SER A 46 8.08 2.92 -14.86
N ALA A 47 8.13 2.21 -16.00
CA ALA A 47 8.07 2.81 -17.33
C ALA A 47 6.70 3.42 -17.64
N HIS A 48 5.63 2.80 -17.15
CA HIS A 48 4.26 3.27 -17.36
C HIS A 48 3.62 3.91 -16.12
N ASN A 49 4.37 4.02 -15.01
CA ASN A 49 3.91 4.52 -13.72
C ASN A 49 2.63 3.84 -13.23
N ARG A 50 2.62 2.50 -13.25
CA ARG A 50 1.48 1.66 -12.86
C ARG A 50 1.90 0.53 -11.96
N VAL A 51 0.96 0.03 -11.16
CA VAL A 51 1.17 -1.13 -10.30
C VAL A 51 0.13 -2.19 -10.64
N LYS A 52 0.60 -3.40 -10.95
CA LYS A 52 -0.26 -4.58 -11.03
C LYS A 52 -0.22 -5.28 -9.68
N THR A 53 -1.38 -5.54 -9.12
CA THR A 53 -1.57 -6.27 -7.86
C THR A 53 -2.19 -7.64 -8.16
N PRO A 54 -2.20 -8.58 -7.20
CA PRO A 54 -2.95 -9.83 -7.33
C PRO A 54 -4.44 -9.62 -7.66
N TYR A 55 -5.00 -8.48 -7.24
CA TYR A 55 -6.38 -8.12 -7.52
C TYR A 55 -6.57 -7.52 -8.91
N GLY A 56 -5.54 -6.94 -9.51
CA GLY A 56 -5.51 -6.39 -10.87
C GLY A 56 -4.69 -5.12 -11.00
N MET A 57 -4.82 -4.44 -12.14
CA MET A 57 -4.07 -3.22 -12.45
C MET A 57 -4.66 -1.99 -11.77
N THR A 58 -3.82 -1.18 -11.12
CA THR A 58 -4.23 0.13 -10.57
C THR A 58 -4.60 1.10 -11.68
N THR A 59 -5.61 1.93 -11.43
CA THR A 59 -6.18 2.86 -12.41
C THR A 59 -5.92 4.32 -12.09
N THR A 60 -5.61 4.61 -10.82
CA THR A 60 -5.39 5.98 -10.33
C THR A 60 -3.99 6.09 -9.76
N THR A 61 -3.29 7.17 -10.07
CA THR A 61 -1.98 7.49 -9.50
C THR A 61 -2.04 8.88 -8.89
N SER A 62 -1.42 9.09 -7.73
CA SER A 62 -1.31 10.40 -7.09
C SER A 62 0.06 10.59 -6.44
N THR A 63 0.48 11.85 -6.32
CA THR A 63 1.62 12.21 -5.48
C THR A 63 1.18 12.27 -4.01
N ILE A 64 2.08 11.90 -3.12
CA ILE A 64 1.95 12.10 -1.68
C ILE A 64 2.94 13.19 -1.32
N GLU A 65 2.42 14.32 -0.85
CA GLU A 65 3.23 15.42 -0.32
C GLU A 65 3.35 15.27 1.19
N ALA A 66 4.54 15.54 1.71
CA ALA A 66 4.83 15.46 3.13
C ALA A 66 3.96 16.43 3.94
N SER A 67 3.38 15.94 5.03
CA SER A 67 2.55 16.73 5.93
C SER A 67 2.66 16.20 7.36
N GLU A 68 2.63 17.11 8.34
CA GLU A 68 2.56 16.77 9.77
C GLU A 68 1.26 16.02 10.14
N GLU A 69 0.24 16.07 9.30
CA GLU A 69 -1.02 15.33 9.49
C GLU A 69 -0.88 13.83 9.14
N GLN A 70 0.21 13.43 8.48
CA GLN A 70 0.46 12.03 8.15
C GLN A 70 0.79 11.26 9.43
N ARG A 71 0.03 10.19 9.70
CA ARG A 71 0.13 9.40 10.96
C ARG A 71 1.50 8.75 11.18
N THR A 72 2.23 8.50 10.11
CA THR A 72 3.58 7.91 10.14
C THR A 72 4.67 8.94 10.40
N GLY A 73 4.32 10.23 10.49
CA GLY A 73 5.24 11.36 10.30
C GLY A 73 5.32 11.79 8.83
N PRO A 74 5.92 12.95 8.52
CA PRO A 74 5.98 13.50 7.17
C PRO A 74 6.81 12.66 6.17
N TRP A 75 6.23 12.32 5.02
CA TRP A 75 6.91 11.62 3.93
C TRP A 75 6.34 11.99 2.55
N ASN A 76 7.21 11.95 1.54
CA ASN A 76 6.85 12.16 0.14
C ASN A 76 6.84 10.84 -0.63
N GLY A 77 5.95 10.69 -1.61
CA GLY A 77 5.89 9.45 -2.37
C GLY A 77 4.91 9.46 -3.53
N THR A 78 4.66 8.27 -4.07
CA THR A 78 3.64 8.04 -5.09
C THR A 78 2.68 6.96 -4.60
N SER A 79 1.39 7.18 -4.82
CA SER A 79 0.31 6.23 -4.52
C SER A 79 -0.35 5.76 -5.80
N TRP A 80 -0.73 4.48 -5.82
CA TRP A 80 -1.51 3.86 -6.86
C TRP A 80 -2.75 3.20 -6.24
N LYS A 81 -3.91 3.43 -6.86
CA LYS A 81 -5.19 2.93 -6.37
C LYS A 81 -5.92 2.12 -7.41
N LEU A 82 -6.62 1.11 -6.93
CA LEU A 82 -7.62 0.35 -7.67
C LEU A 82 -8.91 0.38 -6.86
N GLU A 83 -9.98 0.84 -7.49
CA GLU A 83 -11.32 0.76 -6.92
C GLU A 83 -12.23 0.08 -7.93
N ARG A 84 -12.84 -1.02 -7.51
CA ARG A 84 -13.85 -1.74 -8.29
C ARG A 84 -15.00 -2.07 -7.36
N VAL A 85 -16.13 -1.42 -7.57
CA VAL A 85 -17.35 -1.67 -6.81
C VAL A 85 -18.42 -2.12 -7.79
N SER A 86 -18.98 -3.30 -7.57
CA SER A 86 -20.15 -3.76 -8.31
C SER A 86 -21.39 -3.10 -7.74
N SER A 87 -22.15 -2.42 -8.60
CA SER A 87 -23.46 -1.85 -8.23
C SER A 87 -24.51 -2.94 -7.99
N ILE A 88 -24.25 -4.19 -8.37
CA ILE A 88 -25.14 -5.34 -8.22
C ILE A 88 -24.43 -6.37 -7.33
N GLY A 89 -25.06 -6.78 -6.24
CA GLY A 89 -24.51 -7.77 -5.31
C GLY A 89 -23.61 -7.21 -4.21
N GLY A 90 -23.14 -5.96 -4.30
CA GLY A 90 -22.33 -5.36 -3.22
C GLY A 90 -20.90 -5.90 -3.12
N ASP A 91 -20.43 -6.57 -4.17
CA ASP A 91 -19.04 -6.97 -4.31
C ASP A 91 -18.15 -5.75 -4.53
N GLY A 92 -16.97 -5.73 -3.91
CA GLY A 92 -16.04 -4.62 -4.08
C GLY A 92 -14.62 -4.97 -3.69
N ILE A 93 -13.67 -4.33 -4.37
CA ILE A 93 -12.25 -4.36 -4.02
C ILE A 93 -11.69 -2.94 -4.07
N LEU A 94 -11.01 -2.55 -3.00
CA LEU A 94 -10.22 -1.33 -2.91
C LEU A 94 -8.79 -1.71 -2.56
N ILE A 95 -7.85 -1.30 -3.41
CA ILE A 95 -6.41 -1.41 -3.16
C ILE A 95 -5.81 -0.02 -3.17
N GLU A 96 -4.93 0.23 -2.22
CA GLU A 96 -4.00 1.35 -2.22
C GLU A 96 -2.61 0.82 -1.95
N PHE A 97 -1.68 1.12 -2.84
CA PHE A 97 -0.26 0.82 -2.70
C PHE A 97 0.51 2.12 -2.87
N ALA A 98 1.42 2.42 -1.96
CA ALA A 98 2.25 3.61 -2.05
C ALA A 98 3.67 3.31 -1.63
N ILE A 99 4.62 4.00 -2.27
CA ILE A 99 6.04 3.96 -1.92
C ILE A 99 6.54 5.39 -1.79
N GLY A 100 7.35 5.65 -0.78
CA GLY A 100 7.93 6.96 -0.53
C GLY A 100 9.13 6.93 0.39
N GLN A 101 9.49 8.13 0.87
CA GLN A 101 10.61 8.34 1.80
C GLN A 101 10.23 9.40 2.84
N PHE A 102 10.59 9.14 4.10
CA PHE A 102 10.44 10.09 5.20
C PHE A 102 11.31 11.32 5.00
N VAL A 103 10.77 12.50 5.32
CA VAL A 103 11.51 13.76 5.20
C VAL A 103 12.65 13.83 6.22
N GLU A 104 12.42 13.36 7.44
CA GLU A 104 13.35 13.53 8.56
C GLU A 104 14.68 12.79 8.35
N ASN A 105 14.63 11.56 7.84
CA ASN A 105 15.79 10.65 7.82
C ASN A 105 15.99 9.92 6.48
N GLY A 106 15.14 10.19 5.47
CA GLY A 106 15.25 9.57 4.15
C GLY A 106 14.95 8.07 4.09
N ARG A 107 14.53 7.44 5.20
CA ARG A 107 14.15 6.03 5.23
C ARG A 107 12.96 5.79 4.31
N GLY A 108 12.94 4.63 3.67
CA GLY A 108 11.86 4.22 2.79
C GLY A 108 10.60 3.85 3.58
N ILE A 109 9.44 4.10 2.96
CA ILE A 109 8.14 3.68 3.47
C ILE A 109 7.33 3.04 2.34
N ILE A 110 6.70 1.90 2.63
CA ILE A 110 5.63 1.31 1.84
C ILE A 110 4.34 1.37 2.65
N TYR A 111 3.27 1.85 2.03
CA TYR A 111 1.92 1.69 2.55
C TYR A 111 1.15 0.77 1.62
N TYR A 112 0.51 -0.24 2.18
CA TYR A 112 -0.39 -1.11 1.45
C TYR A 112 -1.69 -1.26 2.22
N ARG A 113 -2.81 -1.19 1.50
CA ARG A 113 -4.12 -1.50 2.03
C ARG A 113 -4.95 -2.24 1.01
N VAL A 114 -5.66 -3.25 1.50
CA VAL A 114 -6.66 -4.00 0.75
C VAL A 114 -7.94 -4.09 1.54
N ARG A 115 -9.05 -3.81 0.87
CA ARG A 115 -10.40 -4.10 1.35
C ARG A 115 -11.17 -4.88 0.30
N GLU A 116 -11.79 -5.97 0.71
CA GLU A 116 -12.67 -6.78 -0.12
C GLU A 116 -14.05 -6.88 0.54
N ALA A 117 -15.10 -6.74 -0.25
CA ALA A 117 -16.47 -7.04 0.12
C ALA A 117 -17.07 -8.04 -0.88
N LYS A 118 -17.87 -8.97 -0.37
CA LYS A 118 -18.63 -9.96 -1.15
C LYS A 118 -20.04 -10.03 -0.61
N ASP A 119 -21.04 -9.97 -1.50
CA ASP A 119 -22.46 -9.94 -1.11
C ASP A 119 -22.79 -8.84 -0.08
N GLY A 120 -22.11 -7.69 -0.18
CA GLY A 120 -22.24 -6.57 0.76
C GLY A 120 -21.57 -6.76 2.13
N VAL A 121 -20.88 -7.89 2.36
CA VAL A 121 -20.15 -8.17 3.61
C VAL A 121 -18.66 -7.97 3.40
N GLN A 122 -18.01 -7.20 4.27
CA GLN A 122 -16.55 -7.05 4.25
C GLN A 122 -15.88 -8.39 4.60
N THR A 123 -15.10 -8.93 3.68
CA THR A 123 -14.41 -10.22 3.80
C THR A 123 -12.91 -10.08 4.05
N LEU A 124 -12.33 -8.93 3.71
CA LEU A 124 -10.93 -8.60 3.94
C LEU A 124 -10.79 -7.11 4.28
N ASP A 125 -10.00 -6.79 5.30
CA ASP A 125 -9.50 -5.43 5.57
C ASP A 125 -8.13 -5.57 6.23
N LYS A 126 -7.08 -5.27 5.47
CA LYS A 126 -5.69 -5.30 5.92
C LYS A 126 -5.01 -4.04 5.49
N SER A 127 -4.17 -3.50 6.37
CA SER A 127 -3.30 -2.37 6.05
C SER A 127 -1.96 -2.51 6.77
N PHE A 128 -0.88 -2.18 6.06
CA PHE A 128 0.48 -2.23 6.60
C PHE A 128 1.24 -0.96 6.23
N PHE A 129 2.08 -0.52 7.16
CA PHE A 129 3.17 0.41 6.90
C PHE A 129 4.47 -0.34 7.11
N LEU A 130 5.35 -0.34 6.12
CA LEU A 130 6.67 -0.96 6.17
C LEU A 130 7.71 0.13 6.06
N ASN A 131 8.56 0.23 7.06
CA ASN A 131 9.71 1.12 7.03
C ASN A 131 10.95 0.29 6.68
N PHE A 132 11.76 0.77 5.75
CA PHE A 132 12.97 0.08 5.31
C PHE A 132 14.11 1.06 5.13
N ASP A 133 15.33 0.58 5.31
CA ASP A 133 16.54 1.36 5.08
C ASP A 133 16.99 1.19 3.63
N LYS A 134 17.57 2.23 3.03
CA LYS A 134 18.30 2.08 1.78
C LYS A 134 19.67 1.50 2.13
N GLU A 135 19.96 0.30 1.63
CA GLU A 135 21.33 -0.21 1.59
C GLU A 135 22.17 0.49 0.52
#